data_AF-A0AAW0KXQ8-F1
#
_entry.id   AF-A0AAW0KXQ8-F1
#
_cell.length_a   1.000
_cell.length_b   1.000
_cell.length_c   1.000
_cell.angle_alpha   90.00
_cell.angle_beta   90.00
_cell.angle_gamma   90.00
#
_symmetry.space_group_name_H-M   'P 1'
#
loop_
_entity.id
_entity.type
_entity.pdbx_description
1 polymer ?
#
loop_
_entity_poly.entity_id
_entity_poly.type
_entity_poly.pdbx_seq_one_letter_code
_entity_poly.pdbx_strand_id
1 'polypeptide(L)'
;MEDQRGEDHLSSWVLGNSIVIQMSLRAAIELDIFNIIANAGSEAQLSAAEIVEKIPTTNPSAAITLDRILRLLSVNSLLSMSQRPCQSGDDATHQEMCYGLTQLTRHLATNKDGVSSASTVLFLSERMMVEPLYMLKNMVLEPECKPFYSTYGANFYEHMAKEPRFDKQFQEFMTHSAKLFLDKVLQVYRGFEEVKELLDVGGGMGTSLGNIISMYPHIHGKNFDLPNVISVAPKLSGVEHISGNMFESLPRAEAILLKWILHNWDDEHCKKLLKNCWEALPIHGKVIALETLIPQALGNDFTSVNTIIDDFYMMLFHEGKVRTLAEFETLGKAVGFAETKIFAIGQGINWILHNWDDEHCKKLLKNCWEALPIHGKVIALEILIPQVLGNDFVSVNAIIDDFYMMLLHGGKVRTIAEFEGLGKAVGREKDRVVDLLARVSTAARREMKGSGGAIEACKYAFLADQDWLDNSKRNPSSVQYWEYVLVVLEWHI
;
A
#
# COMPACT_ATOMS: atom_id res chain seq x y z
N MET A 1 18.43 -40.99 -16.67
CA MET A 1 17.21 -41.04 -15.83
C MET A 1 16.41 -39.83 -16.21
N GLU A 2 15.49 -40.01 -17.15
CA GLU A 2 14.50 -38.99 -17.50
C GLU A 2 13.61 -38.77 -16.28
N ASP A 3 13.45 -37.50 -15.96
CA ASP A 3 12.72 -36.97 -14.82
C ASP A 3 11.23 -37.35 -14.96
N GLN A 4 10.84 -38.45 -14.31
CA GLN A 4 9.45 -38.75 -13.99
C GLN A 4 8.95 -37.75 -12.93
N ARG A 5 8.89 -36.46 -13.28
CA ARG A 5 7.94 -35.54 -12.67
C ARG A 5 6.57 -35.99 -13.17
N GLY A 6 6.00 -36.99 -12.47
CA GLY A 6 4.62 -37.41 -12.69
C GLY A 6 3.73 -36.18 -12.73
N GLU A 7 2.83 -36.13 -13.70
CA GLU A 7 1.82 -35.08 -13.78
C GLU A 7 0.99 -35.09 -12.50
N ASP A 8 1.34 -34.26 -11.53
CA ASP A 8 0.60 -34.11 -10.28
C ASP A 8 -0.65 -33.27 -10.54
N HIS A 9 -1.64 -33.90 -11.15
CA HIS A 9 -2.95 -33.31 -11.39
C HIS A 9 -3.65 -32.89 -10.09
N LEU A 10 -3.30 -33.48 -8.93
CA LEU A 10 -3.88 -33.11 -7.63
C LEU A 10 -3.40 -31.73 -7.16
N SER A 11 -2.16 -31.36 -7.45
CA SER A 11 -1.65 -30.02 -7.13
C SER A 11 -2.46 -28.91 -7.80
N SER A 12 -3.05 -29.15 -8.97
CA SER A 12 -3.87 -28.16 -9.71
C SER A 12 -5.23 -27.88 -9.06
N TRP A 13 -5.73 -28.75 -8.18
CA TRP A 13 -7.03 -28.57 -7.51
C TRP A 13 -7.06 -27.32 -6.62
N VAL A 14 -5.89 -26.89 -6.12
CA VAL A 14 -5.77 -25.70 -5.27
C VAL A 14 -6.18 -24.41 -5.99
N LEU A 15 -6.12 -24.40 -7.34
CA LEU A 15 -6.43 -23.22 -8.16
C LEU A 15 -7.90 -22.79 -8.00
N GLY A 16 -8.82 -23.71 -7.70
CA GLY A 16 -10.22 -23.40 -7.45
C GLY A 16 -10.52 -22.84 -6.06
N ASN A 17 -9.56 -22.89 -5.12
CA ASN A 17 -9.82 -22.61 -3.70
C ASN A 17 -9.77 -21.12 -3.34
N SER A 18 -9.20 -20.26 -4.18
CA SER A 18 -8.99 -18.83 -3.89
C SER A 18 -10.29 -18.11 -3.49
N ILE A 19 -11.40 -18.43 -4.14
CA ILE A 19 -12.71 -17.85 -3.82
C ILE A 19 -13.20 -18.28 -2.43
N VAL A 20 -12.94 -19.52 -2.03
CA VAL A 20 -13.36 -20.06 -0.74
C VAL A 20 -12.59 -19.36 0.40
N ILE A 21 -11.30 -19.09 0.19
CA ILE A 21 -10.47 -18.35 1.15
C ILE A 21 -11.01 -16.92 1.32
N GLN A 22 -11.27 -16.21 0.22
CA GLN A 22 -11.79 -14.85 0.25
C GLN A 22 -13.16 -14.75 0.93
N MET A 23 -14.08 -15.66 0.61
CA MET A 23 -15.42 -15.68 1.22
C MET A 23 -15.38 -16.10 2.69
N SER A 24 -14.43 -16.96 3.09
CA SER A 24 -14.20 -17.31 4.49
C SER A 24 -13.65 -16.12 5.29
N LEU A 25 -12.75 -15.34 4.69
CA LEU A 25 -12.22 -14.12 5.29
C LEU A 25 -13.33 -13.08 5.46
N ARG A 26 -14.17 -12.88 4.43
CA ARG A 26 -15.36 -12.03 4.50
C ARG A 26 -16.29 -12.45 5.66
N ALA A 27 -16.63 -13.73 5.75
CA ALA A 27 -17.50 -14.24 6.80
C ALA A 27 -16.91 -14.03 8.20
N ALA A 28 -15.59 -14.23 8.36
CA ALA A 28 -14.93 -13.96 9.63
C ALA A 28 -14.92 -12.46 10.01
N ILE A 29 -14.89 -11.56 9.03
CA ILE A 29 -15.07 -10.12 9.29
C ILE A 29 -16.51 -9.82 9.72
N GLU A 30 -17.50 -10.35 9.00
CA GLU A 30 -18.92 -10.12 9.31
C GLU A 30 -19.35 -10.70 10.67
N LEU A 31 -18.68 -11.76 11.13
CA LEU A 31 -18.83 -12.37 12.45
C LEU A 31 -18.00 -11.67 13.56
N ASP A 32 -17.33 -10.56 13.23
CA ASP A 32 -16.54 -9.74 14.15
C ASP A 32 -15.34 -10.48 14.81
N ILE A 33 -14.88 -11.58 14.19
CA ILE A 33 -13.87 -12.49 14.77
C ILE A 33 -12.56 -11.74 15.09
N PHE A 34 -12.13 -10.85 14.20
CA PHE A 34 -10.87 -10.13 14.38
C PHE A 34 -10.91 -9.18 15.58
N ASN A 35 -12.04 -8.51 15.82
CA ASN A 35 -12.22 -7.65 17.00
C ASN A 35 -12.35 -8.50 18.27
N ILE A 36 -13.07 -9.62 18.22
CA ILE A 36 -13.19 -10.54 19.37
C ILE A 36 -11.80 -11.01 19.85
N ILE A 37 -10.94 -11.46 18.93
CA ILE A 37 -9.58 -11.90 19.27
C ILE A 37 -8.73 -10.71 19.74
N ALA A 38 -8.77 -9.57 19.05
CA ALA A 38 -8.00 -8.38 19.44
C ALA A 38 -8.34 -7.88 20.86
N ASN A 39 -9.64 -7.90 21.21
CA ASN A 39 -10.13 -7.47 22.52
C ASN A 39 -9.73 -8.41 23.66
N ALA A 40 -9.44 -9.68 23.37
CA ALA A 40 -8.90 -10.62 24.36
C ALA A 40 -7.41 -10.39 24.66
N GLY A 41 -6.70 -9.66 23.79
CA GLY A 41 -5.30 -9.29 23.95
C GLY A 41 -4.48 -9.45 22.67
N SER A 42 -3.36 -8.72 22.56
CA SER A 42 -2.53 -8.70 21.34
C SER A 42 -1.87 -10.04 20.98
N GLU A 43 -1.74 -10.92 21.96
CA GLU A 43 -1.17 -12.27 21.83
C GLU A 43 -2.20 -13.37 22.17
N ALA A 44 -3.48 -13.00 22.27
CA ALA A 44 -4.53 -13.95 22.63
C ALA A 44 -4.68 -15.07 21.59
N GLN A 45 -4.90 -16.28 22.09
CA GLN A 45 -5.26 -17.46 21.30
C GLN A 45 -6.58 -17.98 21.86
N LEU A 46 -7.64 -17.89 21.06
CA LEU A 46 -8.99 -18.27 21.48
C LEU A 46 -9.46 -19.52 20.73
N SER A 47 -10.14 -20.43 21.42
CA SER A 47 -10.81 -21.55 20.76
C SER A 47 -12.09 -21.08 20.04
N ALA A 48 -12.58 -21.88 19.08
CA ALA A 48 -13.81 -21.54 18.37
C ALA A 48 -15.03 -21.42 19.32
N ALA A 49 -15.04 -22.17 20.42
CA ALA A 49 -16.08 -22.06 21.44
C ALA A 49 -16.03 -20.72 22.18
N GLU A 50 -14.84 -20.30 22.63
CA GLU A 50 -14.64 -19.00 23.30
C GLU A 50 -15.02 -17.82 22.40
N ILE A 51 -14.76 -17.92 21.09
CA ILE A 51 -15.16 -16.90 20.12
C ILE A 51 -16.68 -16.90 19.95
N VAL A 52 -17.32 -18.07 19.80
CA VAL A 52 -18.78 -18.19 19.64
C VAL A 52 -19.54 -17.65 20.85
N GLU A 53 -19.01 -17.77 22.06
CA GLU A 53 -19.61 -17.16 23.25
C GLU A 53 -19.77 -15.63 23.15
N LYS A 54 -19.00 -14.97 22.28
CA LYS A 54 -19.09 -13.53 22.01
C LYS A 54 -19.98 -13.18 20.82
N ILE A 55 -20.47 -14.17 20.08
CA ILE A 55 -21.31 -13.97 18.89
C ILE A 55 -22.79 -14.18 19.28
N PRO A 56 -23.71 -13.30 18.88
CA PRO A 56 -25.13 -13.45 19.17
C PRO A 56 -25.77 -14.56 18.32
N THR A 57 -25.59 -15.81 18.73
CA THR A 57 -26.12 -16.99 18.03
C THR A 57 -26.74 -18.01 18.98
N THR A 58 -27.77 -18.70 18.52
CA THR A 58 -28.40 -19.84 19.22
C THR A 58 -28.10 -21.18 18.55
N ASN A 59 -27.22 -21.20 17.54
CA ASN A 59 -26.89 -22.41 16.79
C ASN A 59 -25.97 -23.33 17.61
N PRO A 60 -26.41 -24.53 18.02
CA PRO A 60 -25.60 -25.44 18.85
C PRO A 60 -24.35 -25.96 18.13
N SER A 61 -24.31 -25.91 16.79
CA SER A 61 -23.16 -26.33 15.98
C SER A 61 -22.25 -25.18 15.57
N ALA A 62 -22.47 -23.96 16.09
CA ALA A 62 -21.72 -22.77 15.69
C ALA A 62 -20.20 -22.92 15.89
N ALA A 63 -19.75 -23.46 17.03
CA ALA A 63 -18.33 -23.63 17.31
C ALA A 63 -17.65 -24.60 16.33
N ILE A 64 -18.32 -25.70 15.97
CA ILE A 64 -17.81 -26.70 15.01
C ILE A 64 -17.71 -26.08 13.60
N THR A 65 -18.73 -25.34 13.19
CA THR A 65 -18.72 -24.66 11.88
C THR A 65 -17.66 -23.55 11.84
N LEU A 66 -17.56 -22.73 12.88
CA LEU A 66 -16.58 -21.67 12.97
C LEU A 66 -15.16 -22.23 12.95
N ASP A 67 -14.89 -23.29 13.71
CA ASP A 67 -13.58 -23.97 13.72
C ASP A 67 -13.11 -24.36 12.31
N ARG A 68 -14.01 -24.84 11.43
CA ARG A 68 -13.67 -25.16 10.04
C ARG A 68 -13.26 -23.93 9.22
N ILE A 69 -13.93 -22.79 9.44
CA ILE A 69 -13.59 -21.51 8.81
C ILE A 69 -12.22 -21.04 9.31
N LEU A 70 -12.01 -21.04 10.63
CA LEU A 70 -10.78 -20.58 11.26
C LEU A 70 -9.57 -21.44 10.86
N ARG A 71 -9.75 -22.77 10.74
CA ARG A 71 -8.72 -23.67 10.19
C ARG A 71 -8.31 -23.29 8.77
N LEU A 72 -9.28 -23.02 7.89
CA LEU A 72 -8.99 -22.62 6.52
C LEU A 72 -8.20 -21.30 6.48
N LEU A 73 -8.59 -20.32 7.29
CA LEU A 73 -7.86 -19.06 7.39
C LEU A 73 -6.44 -19.26 7.96
N SER A 74 -6.30 -20.16 8.93
CA SER A 74 -5.01 -20.47 9.57
C SER A 74 -4.02 -21.16 8.63
N VAL A 75 -4.45 -22.16 7.85
CA VAL A 75 -3.56 -22.84 6.89
C VAL A 75 -3.14 -21.93 5.73
N ASN A 76 -3.82 -20.80 5.53
CA ASN A 76 -3.46 -19.73 4.60
C ASN A 76 -2.73 -18.56 5.29
N SER A 77 -2.22 -18.75 6.51
CA SER A 77 -1.46 -17.74 7.27
C SER A 77 -2.23 -16.44 7.57
N LEU A 78 -3.56 -16.47 7.51
CA LEU A 78 -4.43 -15.34 7.89
C LEU A 78 -4.70 -15.32 9.40
N LEU A 79 -4.60 -16.46 10.08
CA LEU A 79 -4.64 -16.57 11.54
C LEU A 79 -3.46 -17.40 12.03
N SER A 80 -2.96 -17.11 13.23
CA SER A 80 -2.06 -18.02 13.93
C SER A 80 -2.86 -19.16 14.53
N MET A 81 -2.25 -20.33 14.66
CA MET A 81 -2.92 -21.53 15.15
C MET A 81 -2.04 -22.25 16.18
N SER A 82 -2.61 -22.57 17.33
CA SER A 82 -1.96 -23.36 18.39
C SER A 82 -2.91 -24.43 18.94
N GLN A 83 -2.35 -25.38 19.68
CA GLN A 83 -3.13 -26.42 20.37
C GLN A 83 -2.96 -26.28 21.88
N ARG A 84 -4.04 -26.49 22.63
CA ARG A 84 -3.99 -26.60 24.10
C ARG A 84 -4.91 -27.72 24.59
N PRO A 85 -4.64 -28.31 25.78
CA PRO A 85 -5.52 -29.32 26.36
C PRO A 85 -6.94 -28.76 26.62
N CYS A 86 -7.97 -29.53 26.29
CA CYS A 86 -9.35 -29.16 26.60
C CYS A 86 -9.56 -28.98 28.12
N GLN A 87 -10.24 -27.90 28.53
CA GLN A 87 -10.48 -27.60 29.94
C GLN A 87 -11.65 -28.38 30.56
N SER A 88 -12.44 -29.10 29.75
CA SER A 88 -13.68 -29.77 30.18
C SER A 88 -13.72 -31.26 29.79
N GLY A 89 -13.47 -32.17 30.75
CA GLY A 89 -13.78 -33.61 30.67
C GLY A 89 -12.59 -34.55 30.90
N ASP A 90 -12.85 -35.72 31.52
CA ASP A 90 -11.93 -36.77 32.02
C ASP A 90 -10.95 -37.41 31.00
N ASP A 91 -10.82 -36.85 29.80
CA ASP A 91 -9.96 -37.39 28.74
C ASP A 91 -8.86 -36.37 28.36
N ALA A 92 -7.76 -36.41 29.11
CA ALA A 92 -6.58 -35.55 28.94
C ALA A 92 -5.87 -35.71 27.57
N THR A 93 -6.44 -36.50 26.65
CA THR A 93 -5.91 -36.73 25.30
C THR A 93 -6.46 -35.77 24.25
N HIS A 94 -7.58 -35.08 24.50
CA HIS A 94 -8.18 -34.16 23.53
C HIS A 94 -7.54 -32.77 23.59
N GLN A 95 -7.01 -32.33 22.44
CA GLN A 95 -6.46 -30.98 22.25
C GLN A 95 -7.49 -30.13 21.50
N GLU A 96 -7.75 -28.91 21.96
CA GLU A 96 -8.54 -27.92 21.21
C GLU A 96 -7.62 -27.00 20.41
N MET A 97 -8.09 -26.62 19.22
CA MET A 97 -7.43 -25.63 18.38
C MET A 97 -7.76 -24.23 18.89
N CYS A 98 -6.74 -23.39 18.97
CA CYS A 98 -6.86 -21.98 19.33
C CYS A 98 -6.28 -21.10 18.22
N TYR A 99 -6.87 -19.92 18.06
CA TYR A 99 -6.64 -19.03 16.94
C TYR A 99 -6.28 -17.63 17.44
N GLY A 100 -5.30 -17.01 16.78
CA GLY A 100 -4.83 -15.67 17.09
C GLY A 100 -4.62 -14.84 15.83
N LEU A 101 -4.42 -13.54 16.01
CA LEU A 101 -4.17 -12.62 14.90
C LEU A 101 -2.73 -12.70 14.42
N THR A 102 -2.53 -12.70 13.10
CA THR A 102 -1.19 -12.50 12.52
C THR A 102 -0.87 -11.01 12.43
N GLN A 103 0.36 -10.67 12.06
CA GLN A 103 0.73 -9.27 11.81
C GLN A 103 -0.15 -8.65 10.71
N LEU A 104 -0.46 -9.41 9.67
CA LEU A 104 -1.31 -8.96 8.56
C LEU A 104 -2.75 -8.73 9.00
N THR A 105 -3.36 -9.71 9.68
CA THR A 105 -4.79 -9.65 10.02
C THR A 105 -5.09 -8.84 11.28
N ARG A 106 -4.08 -8.39 12.03
CA ARG A 106 -4.25 -7.39 13.08
C ARG A 106 -4.87 -6.10 12.55
N HIS A 107 -4.61 -5.75 11.30
CA HIS A 107 -5.18 -4.56 10.65
C HIS A 107 -6.67 -4.71 10.26
N LEU A 108 -7.24 -5.92 10.38
CA LEU A 108 -8.68 -6.16 10.20
C LEU A 108 -9.47 -5.90 11.48
N ALA A 109 -8.82 -5.85 12.64
CA ALA A 109 -9.42 -5.33 13.85
C ALA A 109 -9.48 -3.80 13.84
N THR A 110 -10.53 -3.25 14.43
CA THR A 110 -10.76 -1.80 14.52
C THR A 110 -9.72 -1.18 15.45
N ASN A 111 -9.01 -0.19 14.96
CA ASN A 111 -8.04 0.55 15.76
C ASN A 111 -8.74 1.58 16.68
N LYS A 112 -7.94 2.26 17.52
CA LYS A 112 -8.41 3.30 18.46
C LYS A 112 -9.16 4.47 17.81
N ASP A 113 -8.92 4.71 16.52
CA ASP A 113 -9.51 5.82 15.76
C ASP A 113 -10.79 5.38 15.02
N GLY A 114 -11.26 4.15 15.31
CA GLY A 114 -12.47 3.56 14.72
C GLY A 114 -12.27 3.05 13.29
N VAL A 115 -11.02 2.79 12.87
CA VAL A 115 -10.68 2.45 11.48
C VAL A 115 -10.16 1.02 11.38
N SER A 116 -10.51 0.34 10.30
CA SER A 116 -10.06 -1.02 9.99
C SER A 116 -9.94 -1.24 8.48
N SER A 117 -8.96 -2.06 8.07
CA SER A 117 -8.83 -2.56 6.69
C SER A 117 -9.91 -3.60 6.32
N ALA A 118 -10.74 -4.00 7.28
CA ALA A 118 -11.88 -4.88 7.04
C ALA A 118 -12.86 -4.30 6.01
N SER A 119 -13.06 -2.97 5.97
CA SER A 119 -13.94 -2.33 4.98
C SER A 119 -13.47 -2.56 3.54
N THR A 120 -12.15 -2.59 3.31
CA THR A 120 -11.57 -2.94 2.00
C THR A 120 -11.94 -4.35 1.58
N VAL A 121 -11.78 -5.33 2.48
CA VAL A 121 -12.13 -6.73 2.17
C VAL A 121 -13.63 -6.87 1.92
N LEU A 122 -14.48 -6.23 2.74
CA LEU A 122 -15.93 -6.27 2.58
C LEU A 122 -16.41 -5.63 1.28
N PHE A 123 -15.80 -4.51 0.88
CA PHE A 123 -16.12 -3.82 -0.36
C PHE A 123 -15.68 -4.65 -1.58
N LEU A 124 -14.41 -5.05 -1.66
CA LEU A 124 -13.87 -5.78 -2.81
C LEU A 124 -14.45 -7.21 -2.96
N SER A 125 -15.03 -7.76 -1.91
CA SER A 125 -15.74 -9.05 -1.95
C SER A 125 -17.27 -8.91 -2.02
N GLU A 126 -17.80 -7.69 -2.17
CA GLU A 126 -19.23 -7.49 -2.36
C GLU A 126 -19.68 -8.15 -3.67
N ARG A 127 -20.88 -8.72 -3.69
CA ARG A 127 -21.45 -9.40 -4.84
C ARG A 127 -21.40 -8.55 -6.12
N MET A 128 -21.69 -7.26 -6.03
CA MET A 128 -21.63 -6.25 -7.08
C MET A 128 -20.23 -6.03 -7.65
N MET A 129 -19.20 -6.26 -6.83
CA MET A 129 -17.80 -6.24 -7.28
C MET A 129 -17.40 -7.57 -7.92
N VAL A 130 -17.99 -8.68 -7.47
CA VAL A 130 -17.62 -10.02 -7.91
C VAL A 130 -18.34 -10.44 -9.20
N GLU A 131 -19.62 -10.12 -9.38
CA GLU A 131 -20.39 -10.54 -10.56
C GLU A 131 -19.82 -10.04 -11.90
N PRO A 132 -19.30 -8.81 -12.04
CA PRO A 132 -18.66 -8.37 -13.28
C PRO A 132 -17.45 -9.22 -13.70
N LEU A 133 -16.80 -9.94 -12.79
CA LEU A 133 -15.69 -10.84 -13.12
C LEU A 133 -16.10 -11.97 -14.07
N TYR A 134 -17.39 -12.35 -14.10
CA TYR A 134 -17.87 -13.34 -15.07
C TYR A 134 -17.78 -12.84 -16.53
N MET A 135 -17.65 -11.53 -16.75
CA MET A 135 -17.55 -10.92 -18.07
C MET A 135 -16.10 -10.82 -18.60
N LEU A 136 -15.09 -11.26 -17.84
CA LEU A 136 -13.68 -11.17 -18.25
C LEU A 136 -13.39 -11.84 -19.60
N LYS A 137 -14.02 -12.98 -19.87
CA LYS A 137 -13.90 -13.65 -21.18
C LYS A 137 -14.48 -12.79 -22.30
N ASN A 138 -15.62 -12.14 -22.03
CA ASN A 138 -16.31 -11.30 -23.01
C ASN A 138 -15.49 -10.06 -23.34
N MET A 139 -14.77 -9.46 -22.39
CA MET A 139 -13.83 -8.35 -22.69
C MET A 139 -12.81 -8.69 -23.76
N VAL A 140 -12.35 -9.95 -23.83
CA VAL A 140 -11.38 -10.39 -24.84
C VAL A 140 -12.05 -10.63 -26.20
N LEU A 141 -13.32 -11.05 -26.19
CA LEU A 141 -14.02 -11.50 -27.40
C LEU A 141 -14.88 -10.42 -28.06
N GLU A 142 -15.32 -9.42 -27.29
CA GLU A 142 -16.33 -8.43 -27.68
C GLU A 142 -15.74 -7.01 -27.53
N PRO A 143 -15.56 -6.26 -28.63
CA PRO A 143 -14.87 -4.95 -28.62
C PRO A 143 -15.44 -3.87 -27.70
N GLU A 144 -16.71 -3.97 -27.32
CA GLU A 144 -17.41 -2.96 -26.52
C GLU A 144 -17.83 -3.49 -25.14
N CYS A 145 -17.34 -4.66 -24.72
CA CYS A 145 -17.72 -5.24 -23.45
C CYS A 145 -17.12 -4.45 -22.28
N LYS A 146 -17.99 -3.72 -21.58
CA LYS A 146 -17.69 -3.04 -20.31
C LYS A 146 -18.27 -3.89 -19.17
N PRO A 147 -17.45 -4.66 -18.41
CA PRO A 147 -17.94 -5.70 -17.50
C PRO A 147 -19.08 -5.27 -16.58
N PHE A 148 -18.86 -4.19 -15.81
CA PHE A 148 -19.86 -3.71 -14.87
C PHE A 148 -21.16 -3.27 -15.58
N TYR A 149 -21.04 -2.53 -16.68
CA TYR A 149 -22.21 -2.10 -17.46
C TYR A 149 -22.94 -3.29 -18.08
N SER A 150 -22.22 -4.27 -18.63
CA SER A 150 -22.80 -5.49 -19.19
C SER A 150 -23.55 -6.31 -18.13
N THR A 151 -23.10 -6.30 -16.87
CA THR A 151 -23.77 -6.99 -15.76
C THR A 151 -24.98 -6.21 -15.22
N TYR A 152 -24.88 -4.89 -15.07
CA TYR A 152 -25.86 -4.10 -14.32
C TYR A 152 -26.67 -3.08 -15.14
N GLY A 153 -26.36 -2.91 -16.42
CA GLY A 153 -27.06 -2.01 -17.34
C GLY A 153 -26.86 -0.51 -17.06
N ALA A 154 -25.88 -0.15 -16.22
CA ALA A 154 -25.51 1.22 -15.87
C ALA A 154 -24.02 1.26 -15.48
N ASN A 155 -23.40 2.44 -15.53
CA ASN A 155 -22.03 2.57 -15.03
C ASN A 155 -21.97 2.47 -13.50
N PHE A 156 -20.76 2.29 -12.96
CA PHE A 156 -20.52 2.09 -11.54
C PHE A 156 -21.20 3.12 -10.64
N TYR A 157 -21.00 4.41 -10.92
CA TYR A 157 -21.54 5.50 -10.10
C TYR A 157 -23.07 5.63 -10.21
N GLU A 158 -23.62 5.47 -11.41
CA GLU A 158 -25.08 5.51 -11.64
C GLU A 158 -25.81 4.36 -10.95
N HIS A 159 -25.20 3.17 -10.94
CA HIS A 159 -25.76 2.01 -10.26
C HIS A 159 -25.63 2.14 -8.75
N MET A 160 -24.46 2.55 -8.24
CA MET A 160 -24.23 2.80 -6.82
C MET A 160 -25.21 3.81 -6.24
N ALA A 161 -25.53 4.89 -6.97
CA ALA A 161 -26.51 5.89 -6.56
C ALA A 161 -27.93 5.33 -6.33
N LYS A 162 -28.25 4.15 -6.89
CA LYS A 162 -29.54 3.45 -6.73
C LYS A 162 -29.51 2.37 -5.64
N GLU A 163 -28.34 2.06 -5.09
CA GLU A 163 -28.11 0.96 -4.16
C GLU A 163 -27.51 1.46 -2.83
N PRO A 164 -28.34 1.96 -1.88
CA PRO A 164 -27.86 2.63 -0.67
C PRO A 164 -26.95 1.79 0.21
N ARG A 165 -27.13 0.45 0.22
CA ARG A 165 -26.26 -0.46 0.98
C ARG A 165 -24.86 -0.49 0.38
N PHE A 166 -24.76 -0.53 -0.95
CA PHE A 166 -23.50 -0.57 -1.66
C PHE A 166 -22.77 0.76 -1.56
N ASP A 167 -23.48 1.88 -1.77
CA ASP A 167 -22.94 3.22 -1.55
C ASP A 167 -22.38 3.37 -0.13
N LYS A 168 -23.11 2.94 0.90
CA LYS A 168 -22.60 2.97 2.27
C LYS A 168 -21.27 2.21 2.44
N GLN A 169 -21.15 1.01 1.86
CA GLN A 169 -19.91 0.22 1.92
C GLN A 169 -18.77 0.89 1.18
N PHE A 170 -19.05 1.50 0.01
CA PHE A 170 -18.08 2.29 -0.74
C PHE A 170 -17.58 3.50 0.07
N GLN A 171 -18.50 4.26 0.68
CA GLN A 171 -18.14 5.42 1.52
C GLN A 171 -17.32 5.01 2.75
N GLU A 172 -17.66 3.89 3.40
CA GLU A 172 -16.88 3.33 4.52
C GLU A 172 -15.47 2.91 4.07
N PHE A 173 -15.35 2.23 2.92
CA PHE A 173 -14.06 1.88 2.31
C PHE A 173 -13.21 3.12 2.02
N MET A 174 -13.79 4.15 1.39
CA MET A 174 -13.07 5.39 1.05
C MET A 174 -12.64 6.15 2.30
N THR A 175 -13.51 6.25 3.30
CA THR A 175 -13.24 6.93 4.58
C THR A 175 -12.14 6.23 5.36
N HIS A 176 -12.22 4.90 5.50
CA HIS A 176 -11.20 4.13 6.22
C HIS A 176 -9.85 4.18 5.51
N SER A 177 -9.84 4.03 4.19
CA SER A 177 -8.63 4.13 3.38
C SER A 177 -7.98 5.51 3.51
N ALA A 178 -8.75 6.59 3.42
CA ALA A 178 -8.23 7.94 3.62
C ALA A 178 -7.56 8.10 4.99
N LYS A 179 -8.19 7.62 6.07
CA LYS A 179 -7.59 7.69 7.41
C LYS A 179 -6.33 6.82 7.55
N LEU A 180 -6.27 5.64 6.95
CA LEU A 180 -5.11 4.75 7.04
C LEU A 180 -3.90 5.24 6.23
N PHE A 181 -4.14 5.82 5.05
CA PHE A 181 -3.06 6.18 4.14
C PHE A 181 -2.61 7.64 4.28
N LEU A 182 -3.53 8.57 4.54
CA LEU A 182 -3.20 10.00 4.50
C LEU A 182 -2.23 10.41 5.61
N ASP A 183 -2.24 9.74 6.77
CA ASP A 183 -1.24 9.97 7.82
C ASP A 183 0.19 9.74 7.31
N LYS A 184 0.41 8.72 6.47
CA LYS A 184 1.71 8.46 5.86
C LYS A 184 2.04 9.50 4.80
N VAL A 185 1.04 9.92 4.00
CA VAL A 185 1.20 10.98 3.01
C VAL A 185 1.69 12.26 3.69
N LEU A 186 1.01 12.67 4.76
CA LEU A 186 1.26 13.90 5.51
C LEU A 186 2.58 13.88 6.29
N GLN A 187 3.17 12.70 6.53
CA GLN A 187 4.51 12.59 7.11
C GLN A 187 5.62 12.90 6.08
N VAL A 188 5.41 12.55 4.81
CA VAL A 188 6.42 12.64 3.74
C VAL A 188 6.24 13.90 2.90
N TYR A 189 5.01 14.20 2.49
CA TYR A 189 4.71 15.29 1.58
C TYR A 189 4.37 16.59 2.34
N ARG A 190 5.20 17.61 2.12
CA ARG A 190 5.07 18.95 2.73
C ARG A 190 4.47 20.01 1.82
N GLY A 191 4.02 19.65 0.62
CA GLY A 191 3.50 20.62 -0.34
C GLY A 191 2.20 21.32 0.08
N PHE A 192 1.59 20.95 1.21
CA PHE A 192 0.44 21.67 1.77
C PHE A 192 0.82 22.88 2.66
N GLU A 193 2.09 23.02 3.09
CA GLU A 193 2.50 24.01 4.11
C GLU A 193 2.26 25.47 3.73
N GLU A 194 2.32 25.80 2.43
CA GLU A 194 2.18 27.17 1.92
C GLU A 194 0.83 27.41 1.21
N VAL A 195 -0.03 26.38 1.14
CA VAL A 195 -1.34 26.48 0.49
C VAL A 195 -2.30 27.21 1.41
N LYS A 196 -3.04 28.20 0.92
CA LYS A 196 -4.10 28.86 1.70
C LYS A 196 -5.48 28.34 1.35
N GLU A 197 -5.66 27.86 0.13
CA GLU A 197 -6.94 27.35 -0.35
C GLU A 197 -6.74 26.05 -1.13
N LEU A 198 -7.39 24.98 -0.64
CA LEU A 198 -7.28 23.64 -1.21
C LEU A 198 -8.67 23.14 -1.63
N LEU A 199 -8.80 22.82 -2.93
CA LEU A 199 -9.98 22.16 -3.48
C LEU A 199 -9.73 20.66 -3.60
N ASP A 200 -10.50 19.82 -2.91
CA ASP A 200 -10.50 18.36 -3.05
C ASP A 200 -11.59 17.96 -4.05
N VAL A 201 -11.20 17.54 -5.26
CA VAL A 201 -12.12 17.19 -6.35
C VAL A 201 -12.38 15.70 -6.33
N GLY A 202 -13.67 15.31 -6.25
CA GLY A 202 -14.05 13.93 -5.94
C GLY A 202 -13.70 13.57 -4.49
N GLY A 203 -13.75 14.55 -3.58
CA GLY A 203 -13.33 14.38 -2.18
C GLY A 203 -14.29 13.55 -1.33
N GLY A 204 -15.40 13.08 -1.90
CA GLY A 204 -16.40 12.25 -1.25
C GLY A 204 -17.00 12.94 -0.02
N MET A 205 -16.96 12.23 1.10
CA MET A 205 -17.42 12.74 2.41
C MET A 205 -16.48 13.82 3.01
N GLY A 206 -15.40 14.21 2.32
CA GLY A 206 -14.44 15.22 2.77
C GLY A 206 -13.42 14.71 3.79
N THR A 207 -13.32 13.39 3.99
CA THR A 207 -12.41 12.78 4.99
C THR A 207 -10.95 13.13 4.71
N SER A 208 -10.51 13.08 3.44
CA SER A 208 -9.14 13.44 3.06
C SER A 208 -8.85 14.89 3.40
N LEU A 209 -9.69 15.82 2.93
CA LEU A 209 -9.55 17.24 3.19
C LEU A 209 -9.61 17.58 4.68
N GLY A 210 -10.51 16.94 5.44
CA GLY A 210 -10.62 17.12 6.89
C GLY A 210 -9.34 16.71 7.63
N ASN A 211 -8.71 15.60 7.23
CA ASN A 211 -7.42 15.18 7.78
C ASN A 211 -6.29 16.17 7.43
N ILE A 212 -6.26 16.69 6.20
CA ILE A 212 -5.26 17.68 5.78
C ILE A 212 -5.40 18.96 6.60
N ILE A 213 -6.61 19.51 6.74
CA ILE A 213 -6.86 20.77 7.48
C ILE A 213 -6.63 20.60 8.98
N SER A 214 -6.87 19.40 9.54
CA SER A 214 -6.51 19.10 10.92
C SER A 214 -5.00 19.27 11.17
N MET A 215 -4.15 18.91 10.20
CA MET A 215 -2.70 19.12 10.26
C MET A 215 -2.29 20.54 9.86
N TYR A 216 -3.00 21.17 8.92
CA TYR A 216 -2.73 22.51 8.41
C TYR A 216 -3.95 23.43 8.57
N PRO A 217 -4.24 23.92 9.80
CA PRO A 217 -5.48 24.64 10.10
C PRO A 217 -5.63 26.00 9.41
N HIS A 218 -4.56 26.49 8.77
CA HIS A 218 -4.57 27.75 8.01
C HIS A 218 -5.18 27.58 6.61
N ILE A 219 -5.32 26.35 6.12
CA ILE A 219 -5.91 26.05 4.82
C ILE A 219 -7.43 26.21 4.91
N HIS A 220 -8.01 27.01 4.01
CA HIS A 220 -9.43 27.00 3.72
C HIS A 220 -9.75 25.86 2.74
N GLY A 221 -10.51 24.87 3.21
CA GLY A 221 -10.86 23.70 2.41
C GLY A 221 -12.14 23.86 1.61
N LYS A 222 -12.12 23.39 0.36
CA LYS A 222 -13.31 23.20 -0.47
C LYS A 222 -13.42 21.72 -0.86
N ASN A 223 -14.42 21.01 -0.36
CA ASN A 223 -14.72 19.65 -0.80
C ASN A 223 -15.71 19.69 -1.96
N PHE A 224 -15.33 19.15 -3.12
CA PHE A 224 -16.14 19.14 -4.33
C PHE A 224 -16.49 17.72 -4.78
N ASP A 225 -17.78 17.42 -4.89
CA ASP A 225 -18.27 16.11 -5.33
C ASP A 225 -19.68 16.22 -5.95
N LEU A 226 -20.25 15.10 -6.37
CA LEU A 226 -21.61 15.03 -6.92
C LEU A 226 -22.66 15.44 -5.88
N PRO A 227 -23.82 16.00 -6.31
CA PRO A 227 -24.86 16.47 -5.39
C PRO A 227 -25.36 15.43 -4.38
N ASN A 228 -25.52 14.18 -4.81
CA ASN A 228 -25.98 13.10 -3.93
C ASN A 228 -24.97 12.79 -2.82
N VAL A 229 -23.65 12.86 -3.11
CA VAL A 229 -22.58 12.63 -2.13
C VAL A 229 -22.51 13.79 -1.14
N ILE A 230 -22.44 15.03 -1.66
CA ILE A 230 -22.37 16.23 -0.82
C ILE A 230 -23.60 16.38 0.10
N SER A 231 -24.78 15.96 -0.34
CA SER A 231 -26.02 16.08 0.45
C SER A 231 -25.99 15.33 1.78
N VAL A 232 -25.16 14.29 1.89
CA VAL A 232 -25.01 13.45 3.10
C VAL A 232 -23.66 13.64 3.79
N ALA A 233 -22.76 14.45 3.23
CA ALA A 233 -21.45 14.70 3.80
C ALA A 233 -21.57 15.37 5.19
N PRO A 234 -20.78 14.92 6.19
CA PRO A 234 -20.79 15.52 7.51
C PRO A 234 -20.27 16.96 7.46
N LYS A 235 -20.79 17.84 8.31
CA LYS A 235 -20.22 19.19 8.45
C LYS A 235 -18.83 19.09 9.07
N LEU A 236 -17.82 19.55 8.34
CA LEU A 236 -16.43 19.62 8.79
C LEU A 236 -16.02 21.08 9.04
N SER A 237 -15.37 21.35 10.17
CA SER A 237 -14.89 22.70 10.49
C SER A 237 -13.78 23.12 9.53
N GLY A 238 -13.89 24.32 8.96
CA GLY A 238 -12.90 24.82 7.99
C GLY A 238 -13.07 24.30 6.56
N VAL A 239 -14.10 23.49 6.29
CA VAL A 239 -14.41 22.93 4.97
C VAL A 239 -15.74 23.47 4.46
N GLU A 240 -15.73 24.01 3.25
CA GLU A 240 -16.91 24.30 2.44
C GLU A 240 -17.24 23.10 1.56
N HIS A 241 -18.49 22.62 1.57
CA HIS A 241 -18.94 21.57 0.66
C HIS A 241 -19.62 22.16 -0.57
N ILE A 242 -19.17 21.79 -1.75
CA ILE A 242 -19.63 22.32 -3.04
C ILE A 242 -20.04 21.14 -3.92
N SER A 243 -21.30 21.10 -4.36
CA SER A 243 -21.77 20.09 -5.29
C SER A 243 -21.56 20.50 -6.74
N GLY A 244 -21.12 19.59 -7.60
CA GLY A 244 -21.05 19.85 -9.04
C GLY A 244 -20.54 18.65 -9.85
N ASN A 245 -20.24 18.91 -11.11
CA ASN A 245 -19.66 17.92 -12.03
C ASN A 245 -18.26 18.40 -12.46
N MET A 246 -17.23 17.62 -12.12
CA MET A 246 -15.83 17.97 -12.40
C MET A 246 -15.50 18.06 -13.89
N PHE A 247 -16.32 17.45 -14.76
CA PHE A 247 -16.17 17.53 -16.20
C PHE A 247 -16.85 18.76 -16.83
N GLU A 248 -17.56 19.56 -16.05
CA GLU A 248 -18.20 20.80 -16.51
C GLU A 248 -17.38 22.02 -16.08
N SER A 249 -17.21 22.22 -14.78
CA SER A 249 -16.40 23.33 -14.23
C SER A 249 -15.98 23.04 -12.79
N LEU A 250 -14.91 23.68 -12.34
CA LEU A 250 -14.40 23.58 -10.97
C LEU A 250 -14.35 24.97 -10.31
N PRO A 251 -14.62 25.07 -8.99
CA PRO A 251 -14.36 26.29 -8.22
C PRO A 251 -12.89 26.68 -8.31
N ARG A 252 -12.59 27.98 -8.28
CA ARG A 252 -11.20 28.44 -8.15
C ARG A 252 -10.62 28.06 -6.79
N ALA A 253 -9.32 27.71 -6.78
CA ALA A 253 -8.52 27.45 -5.58
C ALA A 253 -7.01 27.62 -5.88
N GLU A 254 -6.16 27.75 -4.84
CA GLU A 254 -4.70 27.86 -5.01
C GLU A 254 -4.04 26.51 -5.32
N ALA A 255 -4.57 25.43 -4.76
CA ALA A 255 -4.18 24.06 -5.06
C ALA A 255 -5.40 23.16 -5.21
N ILE A 256 -5.27 22.12 -6.02
CA ILE A 256 -6.32 21.12 -6.26
C ILE A 256 -5.79 19.74 -5.90
N LEU A 257 -6.51 18.98 -5.07
CA LEU A 257 -6.24 17.58 -4.74
C LEU A 257 -7.10 16.67 -5.62
N LEU A 258 -6.47 15.63 -6.17
CA LEU A 258 -7.09 14.53 -6.91
C LEU A 258 -6.61 13.21 -6.31
N LYS A 259 -7.33 12.67 -5.32
CA LYS A 259 -6.99 11.38 -4.72
C LYS A 259 -7.82 10.27 -5.36
N TRP A 260 -7.16 9.30 -6.02
CA TRP A 260 -7.84 8.15 -6.64
C TRP A 260 -8.97 8.59 -7.58
N ILE A 261 -8.64 9.56 -8.44
CA ILE A 261 -9.58 10.13 -9.41
C ILE A 261 -9.13 9.77 -10.81
N LEU A 262 -7.85 10.02 -11.13
CA LEU A 262 -7.35 9.87 -12.49
C LEU A 262 -7.37 8.39 -12.94
N HIS A 263 -7.15 7.45 -12.02
CA HIS A 263 -7.21 6.03 -12.36
C HIS A 263 -8.62 5.52 -12.75
N ASN A 264 -9.68 6.27 -12.44
CA ASN A 264 -11.07 5.89 -12.76
C ASN A 264 -11.47 6.24 -14.20
N TRP A 265 -10.65 7.00 -14.93
CA TRP A 265 -11.02 7.56 -16.22
C TRP A 265 -9.99 7.28 -17.29
N ASP A 266 -10.46 7.20 -18.54
CA ASP A 266 -9.58 7.12 -19.71
C ASP A 266 -8.74 8.41 -19.89
N ASP A 267 -7.80 8.37 -20.82
CA ASP A 267 -6.87 9.48 -21.03
C ASP A 267 -7.55 10.77 -21.54
N GLU A 268 -8.66 10.68 -22.28
CA GLU A 268 -9.38 11.86 -22.79
C GLU A 268 -10.18 12.55 -21.69
N HIS A 269 -10.84 11.77 -20.84
CA HIS A 269 -11.51 12.26 -19.64
C HIS A 269 -10.50 12.84 -18.64
N CYS A 270 -9.34 12.20 -18.44
CA CYS A 270 -8.27 12.75 -17.60
C CYS A 270 -7.77 14.10 -18.15
N LYS A 271 -7.52 14.23 -19.46
CA LYS A 271 -7.11 15.51 -20.07
C LYS A 271 -8.18 16.58 -19.88
N LYS A 272 -9.46 16.23 -20.06
CA LYS A 272 -10.58 17.16 -19.84
C LYS A 272 -10.64 17.64 -18.39
N LEU A 273 -10.54 16.72 -17.43
CA LEU A 273 -10.52 17.05 -16.01
C LEU A 273 -9.31 17.92 -15.65
N LEU A 274 -8.11 17.52 -16.06
CA LEU A 274 -6.89 18.28 -15.81
C LEU A 274 -6.94 19.68 -16.44
N LYS A 275 -7.60 19.84 -17.60
CA LYS A 275 -7.85 21.15 -18.20
C LYS A 275 -8.75 22.02 -17.33
N ASN A 276 -9.85 21.46 -16.81
CA ASN A 276 -10.70 22.17 -15.87
C ASN A 276 -9.94 22.56 -14.59
N CYS A 277 -9.06 21.69 -14.10
CA CYS A 277 -8.18 22.01 -12.97
C CYS A 277 -7.24 23.17 -13.32
N TRP A 278 -6.58 23.12 -14.49
CA TRP A 278 -5.68 24.17 -14.96
C TRP A 278 -6.39 25.54 -15.05
N GLU A 279 -7.61 25.58 -15.57
CA GLU A 279 -8.43 26.80 -15.67
C GLU A 279 -8.90 27.34 -14.30
N ALA A 280 -9.01 26.47 -13.29
CA ALA A 280 -9.41 26.83 -11.93
C ALA A 280 -8.26 27.34 -11.05
N LEU A 281 -7.01 27.14 -11.47
CA LEU A 281 -5.81 27.52 -10.73
C LEU A 281 -5.33 28.94 -11.07
N PRO A 282 -4.71 29.66 -10.12
CA PRO A 282 -3.98 30.90 -10.39
C PRO A 282 -2.63 30.62 -11.07
N ILE A 283 -1.94 31.70 -11.48
CA ILE A 283 -0.52 31.62 -11.84
C ILE A 283 0.25 31.07 -10.63
N HIS A 284 1.11 30.06 -10.84
CA HIS A 284 1.80 29.28 -9.80
C HIS A 284 0.91 28.34 -8.97
N GLY A 285 -0.34 28.12 -9.39
CA GLY A 285 -1.20 27.10 -8.81
C GLY A 285 -0.71 25.69 -9.16
N LYS A 286 -1.17 24.70 -8.38
CA LYS A 286 -0.76 23.31 -8.56
C LYS A 286 -1.87 22.29 -8.39
N VAL A 287 -1.76 21.19 -9.13
CA VAL A 287 -2.56 19.97 -8.94
C VAL A 287 -1.72 18.94 -8.21
N ILE A 288 -2.28 18.39 -7.14
CA ILE A 288 -1.71 17.36 -6.29
C ILE A 288 -2.52 16.08 -6.54
N ALA A 289 -1.99 15.12 -7.27
CA ALA A 289 -2.66 13.84 -7.50
C ALA A 289 -2.07 12.75 -6.61
N LEU A 290 -2.93 12.04 -5.86
CA LEU A 290 -2.55 10.91 -5.02
C LEU A 290 -3.02 9.61 -5.69
N GLU A 291 -2.09 8.92 -6.34
CA GLU A 291 -2.38 7.80 -7.25
C GLU A 291 -1.42 6.62 -7.04
N THR A 292 -1.82 5.43 -7.53
CA THR A 292 -0.92 4.28 -7.68
C THR A 292 -0.13 4.42 -8.98
N LEU A 293 1.16 4.05 -8.98
CA LEU A 293 1.96 3.93 -10.22
C LEU A 293 2.18 2.47 -10.61
N ILE A 294 2.14 2.20 -11.93
CA ILE A 294 2.70 0.98 -12.51
C ILE A 294 4.23 1.06 -12.43
N PRO A 295 4.90 0.11 -11.73
CA PRO A 295 6.35 0.01 -11.72
C PRO A 295 6.91 -0.23 -13.13
N GLN A 296 8.13 0.23 -13.41
CA GLN A 296 8.76 0.00 -14.72
C GLN A 296 8.99 -1.49 -15.02
N ALA A 297 9.20 -2.30 -13.98
CA ALA A 297 9.34 -3.74 -14.07
C ALA A 297 8.41 -4.41 -13.06
N LEU A 298 7.68 -5.44 -13.52
CA LEU A 298 6.82 -6.26 -12.67
C LEU A 298 7.60 -7.48 -12.18
N GLY A 299 7.49 -7.76 -10.89
CA GLY A 299 8.04 -8.94 -10.23
C GLY A 299 6.95 -9.82 -9.61
N ASN A 300 7.36 -10.92 -8.98
CA ASN A 300 6.49 -11.78 -8.18
C ASN A 300 6.55 -11.36 -6.71
N ASP A 301 6.12 -10.15 -6.45
CA ASP A 301 6.23 -9.48 -5.16
C ASP A 301 4.90 -8.79 -4.81
N PHE A 302 4.77 -8.38 -3.55
CA PHE A 302 3.54 -7.75 -3.06
C PHE A 302 3.19 -6.47 -3.83
N THR A 303 4.20 -5.69 -4.20
CA THR A 303 4.06 -4.44 -4.95
C THR A 303 3.36 -4.68 -6.28
N SER A 304 3.96 -5.55 -7.09
CA SER A 304 3.56 -5.80 -8.47
C SER A 304 2.17 -6.42 -8.50
N VAL A 305 1.89 -7.37 -7.61
CA VAL A 305 0.58 -8.01 -7.51
C VAL A 305 -0.51 -7.00 -7.15
N ASN A 306 -0.32 -6.14 -6.14
CA ASN A 306 -1.35 -5.19 -5.75
C ASN A 306 -1.60 -4.10 -6.80
N THR A 307 -0.55 -3.60 -7.46
CA THR A 307 -0.72 -2.61 -8.53
C THR A 307 -1.50 -3.17 -9.71
N ILE A 308 -1.20 -4.41 -10.13
CA ILE A 308 -1.93 -5.04 -11.23
C ILE A 308 -3.36 -5.39 -10.82
N ILE A 309 -3.61 -5.76 -9.56
CA ILE A 309 -4.98 -5.94 -9.04
C ILE A 309 -5.76 -4.61 -9.05
N ASP A 310 -5.14 -3.49 -8.67
CA ASP A 310 -5.76 -2.15 -8.74
C ASP A 310 -6.12 -1.78 -10.19
N ASP A 311 -5.19 -1.98 -11.13
CA ASP A 311 -5.44 -1.79 -12.56
C ASP A 311 -6.57 -2.69 -13.07
N PHE A 312 -6.59 -3.94 -12.62
CA PHE A 312 -7.64 -4.89 -12.96
C PHE A 312 -9.02 -4.43 -12.47
N TYR A 313 -9.11 -3.82 -11.28
CA TYR A 313 -10.35 -3.23 -10.80
C TYR A 313 -10.77 -2.00 -11.61
N MET A 314 -9.81 -1.18 -12.05
CA MET A 314 -10.12 -0.07 -12.95
C MET A 314 -10.69 -0.57 -14.28
N MET A 315 -10.09 -1.60 -14.86
CA MET A 315 -10.56 -2.26 -16.08
C MET A 315 -11.98 -2.85 -15.94
N LEU A 316 -12.35 -3.36 -14.75
CA LEU A 316 -13.64 -4.00 -14.52
C LEU A 316 -14.79 -3.03 -14.28
N PHE A 317 -14.53 -2.01 -13.46
CA PHE A 317 -15.59 -1.16 -12.90
C PHE A 317 -15.63 0.23 -13.52
N HIS A 318 -14.53 0.63 -14.15
CA HIS A 318 -14.33 1.96 -14.68
C HIS A 318 -13.87 1.89 -16.15
N GLU A 319 -13.70 3.06 -16.77
CA GLU A 319 -13.11 3.18 -18.11
C GLU A 319 -11.63 3.59 -18.01
N GLY A 320 -11.07 3.55 -16.81
CA GLY A 320 -9.72 3.99 -16.51
C GLY A 320 -8.70 2.86 -16.41
N LYS A 321 -7.51 3.26 -15.97
CA LYS A 321 -6.33 2.41 -15.80
C LYS A 321 -5.41 3.02 -14.76
N VAL A 322 -4.63 2.17 -14.10
CA VAL A 322 -3.44 2.62 -13.37
C VAL A 322 -2.39 2.99 -14.41
N ARG A 323 -1.58 4.02 -14.15
CA ARG A 323 -0.66 4.58 -15.13
C ARG A 323 0.79 4.52 -14.66
N THR A 324 1.69 4.45 -15.62
CA THR A 324 3.11 4.71 -15.42
C THR A 324 3.35 6.20 -15.18
N LEU A 325 4.52 6.53 -14.64
CA LEU A 325 4.94 7.93 -14.50
C LEU A 325 4.94 8.68 -15.84
N ALA A 326 5.46 8.04 -16.90
CA ALA A 326 5.58 8.67 -18.21
C ALA A 326 4.20 9.05 -18.80
N GLU A 327 3.18 8.21 -18.56
CA GLU A 327 1.80 8.53 -18.94
C GLU A 327 1.25 9.72 -18.15
N PHE A 328 1.50 9.79 -16.83
CA PHE A 328 1.11 10.95 -16.03
C PHE A 328 1.80 12.25 -16.48
N GLU A 329 3.11 12.23 -16.76
CA GLU A 329 3.81 13.38 -17.33
C GLU A 329 3.20 13.81 -18.67
N THR A 330 2.84 12.84 -19.50
CA THR A 330 2.21 13.09 -20.80
C THR A 330 0.84 13.75 -20.64
N LEU A 331 0.03 13.30 -19.69
CA LEU A 331 -1.26 13.92 -19.36
C LEU A 331 -1.10 15.39 -18.92
N GLY A 332 -0.17 15.66 -17.99
CA GLY A 332 0.10 17.02 -17.52
C GLY A 332 0.59 17.94 -18.63
N LYS A 333 1.58 17.49 -19.42
CA LYS A 333 2.13 18.26 -20.55
C LYS A 333 1.10 18.55 -21.63
N ALA A 334 0.19 17.62 -21.91
CA ALA A 334 -0.86 17.79 -22.91
C ALA A 334 -1.84 18.93 -22.57
N VAL A 335 -1.99 19.27 -21.29
CA VAL A 335 -2.89 20.33 -20.82
C VAL A 335 -2.17 21.66 -20.61
N GLY A 336 -0.83 21.65 -20.49
CA GLY A 336 -0.02 22.85 -20.36
C GLY A 336 0.64 23.04 -18.99
N PHE A 337 0.66 22.01 -18.13
CA PHE A 337 1.49 22.04 -16.92
C PHE A 337 2.98 22.00 -17.29
N ALA A 338 3.77 22.86 -16.65
CA ALA A 338 5.18 23.05 -16.98
C ALA A 338 6.09 21.95 -16.38
N GLU A 339 5.74 21.45 -15.21
CA GLU A 339 6.55 20.50 -14.44
C GLU A 339 5.65 19.43 -13.80
N THR A 340 6.18 18.21 -13.65
CA THR A 340 5.61 17.13 -12.83
C THR A 340 6.66 16.74 -11.78
N LYS A 341 6.32 16.86 -10.50
CA LYS A 341 7.13 16.34 -9.38
C LYS A 341 6.46 15.11 -8.79
N ILE A 342 7.24 14.22 -8.20
CA ILE A 342 6.73 12.96 -7.66
C ILE A 342 7.31 12.75 -6.27
N PHE A 343 6.45 12.35 -5.34
CA PHE A 343 6.83 12.06 -3.96
C PHE A 343 6.31 10.69 -3.56
N ALA A 344 7.22 9.85 -3.06
CA ALA A 344 6.95 8.45 -2.77
C ALA A 344 6.36 8.26 -1.34
N ILE A 345 5.13 7.74 -1.20
CA ILE A 345 4.45 7.43 0.08
C ILE A 345 4.45 5.90 0.36
N GLY A 346 5.55 5.35 0.87
CA GLY A 346 5.66 3.91 1.18
C GLY A 346 7.00 3.54 1.83
N GLN A 347 7.05 2.45 2.61
CA GLN A 347 8.27 2.02 3.32
C GLN A 347 9.34 1.50 2.36
N GLY A 348 10.23 2.39 1.94
CA GLY A 348 11.53 2.05 1.42
C GLY A 348 12.60 2.67 2.30
N ILE A 349 12.97 1.99 3.40
CA ILE A 349 14.40 1.81 3.56
C ILE A 349 14.77 0.98 2.34
N ASN A 350 15.17 1.66 1.27
CA ASN A 350 15.67 0.94 0.12
C ASN A 350 17.00 0.37 0.57
N TRP A 351 17.02 -0.94 0.76
CA TRP A 351 18.27 -1.66 0.91
C TRP A 351 18.80 -1.81 -0.53
N ILE A 352 19.91 -1.15 -0.82
CA ILE A 352 20.33 -0.88 -2.21
C ILE A 352 21.42 -1.86 -2.62
N LEU A 353 22.34 -2.15 -1.71
CA LEU A 353 23.54 -2.92 -1.98
C LEU A 353 23.23 -4.41 -2.10
N HIS A 354 22.21 -4.92 -1.40
CA HIS A 354 21.90 -6.34 -1.46
C HIS A 354 21.40 -6.81 -2.84
N ASN A 355 20.90 -5.91 -3.69
CA ASN A 355 20.48 -6.20 -5.07
C ASN A 355 21.64 -6.42 -6.04
N TRP A 356 22.86 -6.07 -5.64
CA TRP A 356 24.02 -6.05 -6.54
C TRP A 356 25.15 -6.93 -6.03
N ASP A 357 25.99 -7.43 -6.93
CA ASP A 357 27.25 -8.07 -6.57
C ASP A 357 28.27 -7.07 -5.99
N ASP A 358 29.41 -7.59 -5.52
CA ASP A 358 30.44 -6.78 -4.86
C ASP A 358 31.11 -5.76 -5.80
N GLU A 359 31.24 -6.05 -7.09
CA GLU A 359 31.87 -5.12 -8.06
C GLU A 359 30.92 -3.96 -8.37
N HIS A 360 29.64 -4.24 -8.58
CA HIS A 360 28.61 -3.23 -8.79
C HIS A 360 28.41 -2.39 -7.52
N CYS A 361 28.43 -3.00 -6.33
CA CYS A 361 28.42 -2.26 -5.07
C CYS A 361 29.62 -1.32 -4.96
N LYS A 362 30.85 -1.76 -5.23
CA LYS A 362 32.03 -0.87 -5.19
C LYS A 362 31.94 0.29 -6.17
N LYS A 363 31.32 0.08 -7.34
CA LYS A 363 31.10 1.11 -8.36
C LYS A 363 29.99 2.11 -7.96
N LEU A 364 28.97 1.64 -7.26
CA LEU A 364 27.86 2.44 -6.71
C LEU A 364 28.26 3.27 -5.50
N LEU A 365 28.91 2.59 -4.52
CA LEU A 365 29.85 3.28 -3.64
C LEU A 365 30.93 3.94 -4.50
N LYS A 366 31.94 4.68 -4.07
CA LYS A 366 32.77 5.48 -5.04
C LYS A 366 31.96 6.52 -5.85
N ASN A 367 31.07 6.20 -6.80
CA ASN A 367 30.25 7.17 -7.53
C ASN A 367 29.45 8.08 -6.59
N CYS A 368 28.75 7.52 -5.60
CA CYS A 368 28.04 8.34 -4.60
C CYS A 368 28.99 9.25 -3.80
N TRP A 369 30.24 8.83 -3.57
CA TRP A 369 31.24 9.60 -2.82
C TRP A 369 31.86 10.71 -3.68
N GLU A 370 32.09 10.45 -4.97
CA GLU A 370 32.57 11.43 -5.94
C GLU A 370 31.52 12.52 -6.23
N ALA A 371 30.23 12.17 -6.09
CA ALA A 371 29.12 13.10 -6.28
C ALA A 371 28.84 13.99 -5.06
N LEU A 372 29.43 13.69 -3.90
CA LEU A 372 29.18 14.41 -2.64
C LEU A 372 30.25 15.48 -2.34
N PRO A 373 29.89 16.54 -1.57
CA PRO A 373 30.87 17.50 -1.07
C PRO A 373 31.95 16.86 -0.19
N ILE A 374 33.06 17.56 0.07
CA ILE A 374 34.23 17.08 0.85
C ILE A 374 33.86 16.48 2.24
N HIS A 375 32.71 16.87 2.82
CA HIS A 375 32.20 16.37 4.10
C HIS A 375 30.88 15.60 4.00
N GLY A 376 30.42 15.28 2.78
CA GLY A 376 29.22 14.48 2.56
C GLY A 376 29.39 13.07 3.13
N LYS A 377 28.28 12.52 3.63
CA LYS A 377 28.22 11.14 4.14
C LYS A 377 27.29 10.35 3.22
N VAL A 378 27.68 9.11 2.93
CA VAL A 378 26.75 8.12 2.37
C VAL A 378 26.28 7.25 3.52
N ILE A 379 24.97 7.11 3.64
CA ILE A 379 24.33 6.23 4.62
C ILE A 379 23.59 5.17 3.80
N ALA A 380 24.04 3.93 3.87
CA ALA A 380 23.33 2.78 3.34
C ALA A 380 22.69 2.04 4.51
N LEU A 381 21.40 1.72 4.37
CA LEU A 381 20.68 0.88 5.31
C LEU A 381 20.51 -0.46 4.62
N GLU A 382 20.94 -1.55 5.23
CA GLU A 382 20.98 -2.89 4.62
C GLU A 382 20.54 -3.98 5.60
N ILE A 383 20.07 -5.10 5.05
CA ILE A 383 19.91 -6.35 5.81
C ILE A 383 21.29 -7.00 5.97
N LEU A 384 21.57 -7.50 7.17
CA LEU A 384 22.83 -8.15 7.51
C LEU A 384 22.62 -9.65 7.69
N ILE A 385 23.55 -10.46 7.17
CA ILE A 385 23.70 -11.85 7.61
C ILE A 385 24.33 -11.83 9.01
N PRO A 386 23.67 -12.38 10.05
CA PRO A 386 24.23 -12.44 11.40
C PRO A 386 25.54 -13.25 11.41
N GLN A 387 26.49 -12.86 12.26
CA GLN A 387 27.78 -13.59 12.38
C GLN A 387 27.61 -15.04 12.89
N VAL A 388 26.52 -15.31 13.61
CA VAL A 388 26.15 -16.65 14.07
C VAL A 388 24.74 -16.92 13.57
N LEU A 389 24.59 -17.90 12.67
CA LEU A 389 23.30 -18.34 12.18
C LEU A 389 22.61 -19.21 13.24
N GLY A 390 21.42 -18.78 13.67
CA GLY A 390 20.52 -19.56 14.52
C GLY A 390 19.31 -20.06 13.75
N ASN A 391 18.49 -20.90 14.39
CA ASN A 391 17.13 -21.22 13.91
C ASN A 391 16.12 -20.13 14.30
N ASP A 392 16.57 -18.88 14.42
CA ASP A 392 15.73 -17.74 14.75
C ASP A 392 15.22 -17.06 13.48
N PHE A 393 14.12 -16.32 13.62
CA PHE A 393 13.43 -15.66 12.52
C PHE A 393 14.33 -14.70 11.72
N VAL A 394 15.30 -14.04 12.37
CA VAL A 394 16.20 -13.08 11.70
C VAL A 394 17.19 -13.84 10.81
N SER A 395 17.81 -14.89 11.35
CA SER A 395 18.73 -15.75 10.61
C SER A 395 18.05 -16.45 9.43
N VAL A 396 16.83 -16.96 9.61
CA VAL A 396 16.09 -17.65 8.54
C VAL A 396 15.71 -16.68 7.42
N ASN A 397 15.18 -15.50 7.74
CA ASN A 397 14.81 -14.53 6.70
C ASN A 397 16.02 -13.94 5.99
N ALA A 398 17.12 -13.64 6.69
CA ALA A 398 18.32 -13.13 6.04
C ALA A 398 18.89 -14.11 4.99
N ILE A 399 18.78 -15.42 5.23
CA ILE A 399 19.20 -16.47 4.28
C ILE A 399 18.19 -16.66 3.14
N ILE A 400 16.89 -16.57 3.44
CA ILE A 400 15.86 -16.61 2.40
C ILE A 400 16.02 -15.41 1.46
N ASP A 401 16.24 -14.21 2.01
CA ASP A 401 16.49 -13.00 1.25
C ASP A 401 17.77 -13.12 0.43
N ASP A 402 18.89 -13.63 1.00
CA ASP A 402 20.13 -13.87 0.24
C ASP A 402 19.89 -14.80 -0.97
N PHE A 403 19.10 -15.85 -0.79
CA PHE A 403 18.74 -16.77 -1.85
C PHE A 403 17.88 -16.11 -2.93
N TYR A 404 16.93 -15.25 -2.54
CA TYR A 404 16.13 -14.47 -3.48
C TYR A 404 16.99 -13.47 -4.26
N MET A 405 17.93 -12.79 -3.61
CA MET A 405 18.77 -11.78 -4.25
C MET A 405 19.75 -12.40 -5.24
N MET A 406 20.32 -13.55 -4.90
CA MET A 406 21.13 -14.33 -5.81
C MET A 406 20.33 -14.76 -7.05
N LEU A 407 19.10 -15.25 -6.87
CA LEU A 407 18.30 -15.79 -7.98
C LEU A 407 17.66 -14.73 -8.88
N LEU A 408 17.18 -13.63 -8.30
CA LEU A 408 16.39 -12.62 -9.01
C LEU A 408 17.25 -11.46 -9.54
N HIS A 409 18.28 -11.08 -8.80
CA HIS A 409 19.04 -9.85 -9.07
C HIS A 409 20.54 -10.10 -9.31
N GLY A 410 21.03 -11.34 -9.11
CA GLY A 410 22.48 -11.62 -9.07
C GLY A 410 23.19 -10.94 -7.89
N GLY A 411 22.40 -10.48 -6.91
CA GLY A 411 22.82 -9.79 -5.71
C GLY A 411 23.12 -10.74 -4.55
N LYS A 412 23.34 -10.17 -3.37
CA LYS A 412 23.78 -10.88 -2.17
C LYS A 412 23.52 -10.06 -0.91
N VAL A 413 22.95 -10.69 0.12
CA VAL A 413 22.93 -10.15 1.48
C VAL A 413 24.32 -10.36 2.10
N ARG A 414 24.83 -9.37 2.83
CA ARG A 414 26.23 -9.36 3.29
C ARG A 414 26.34 -9.37 4.80
N THR A 415 27.43 -9.95 5.28
CA THR A 415 27.89 -9.80 6.66
C THR A 415 28.47 -8.39 6.89
N ILE A 416 28.62 -8.01 8.15
CA ILE A 416 29.29 -6.76 8.54
C ILE A 416 30.70 -6.67 7.93
N ALA A 417 31.46 -7.76 7.96
CA ALA A 417 32.84 -7.79 7.45
C ALA A 417 32.90 -7.55 5.93
N GLU A 418 31.91 -8.05 5.19
CA GLU A 418 31.81 -7.84 3.74
C GLU A 418 31.43 -6.40 3.41
N PHE A 419 30.49 -5.80 4.16
CA PHE A 419 30.18 -4.36 4.02
C PHE A 419 31.39 -3.47 4.34
N GLU A 420 32.13 -3.75 5.41
CA GLU A 420 33.38 -3.05 5.71
C GLU A 420 34.44 -3.25 4.62
N GLY A 421 34.48 -4.45 4.01
CA GLY A 421 35.33 -4.76 2.87
C GLY A 421 35.01 -3.90 1.64
N LEU A 422 33.73 -3.67 1.35
CA LEU A 422 33.30 -2.77 0.27
C LEU A 422 33.79 -1.33 0.49
N GLY A 423 33.63 -0.79 1.70
CA GLY A 423 34.12 0.55 2.06
C GLY A 423 35.65 0.70 1.95
N LYS A 424 36.39 -0.32 2.41
CA LYS A 424 37.86 -0.36 2.26
C LYS A 424 38.28 -0.38 0.79
N ALA A 425 37.61 -1.17 -0.04
CA ALA A 425 37.92 -1.29 -1.46
C ALA A 425 37.75 0.04 -2.23
N VAL A 426 36.90 0.94 -1.74
CA VAL A 426 36.72 2.30 -2.29
C VAL A 426 37.54 3.38 -1.56
N GLY A 427 38.53 2.98 -0.76
CA GLY A 427 39.49 3.89 -0.12
C GLY A 427 38.99 4.55 1.16
N ARG A 428 38.00 3.95 1.85
CA ARG A 428 37.37 4.49 3.06
C ARG A 428 37.49 3.53 4.25
N GLU A 429 38.71 3.42 4.78
CA GLU A 429 39.05 2.55 5.93
C GLU A 429 38.37 2.89 7.27
N LYS A 430 37.64 4.02 7.36
CA LYS A 430 36.96 4.50 8.57
C LYS A 430 35.43 4.37 8.53
N ASP A 431 34.88 3.71 7.52
CA ASP A 431 33.43 3.50 7.42
C ASP A 431 32.94 2.65 8.61
N ARG A 432 31.85 3.09 9.25
CA ARG A 432 31.30 2.43 10.44
C ARG A 432 30.01 1.73 10.05
N VAL A 433 30.05 0.40 9.93
CA VAL A 433 28.85 -0.42 9.83
C VAL A 433 28.26 -0.55 11.24
N VAL A 434 26.99 -0.15 11.40
CA VAL A 434 26.29 -0.19 12.68
C VAL A 434 25.13 -1.18 12.56
N ASP A 435 25.24 -2.30 13.25
CA ASP A 435 24.11 -3.21 13.44
C ASP A 435 23.07 -2.55 14.36
N LEU A 436 21.97 -2.10 13.75
CA LEU A 436 20.89 -1.44 14.46
C LEU A 436 20.08 -2.42 15.32
N LEU A 437 20.00 -3.70 14.95
CA LEU A 437 19.22 -4.72 15.65
C LEU A 437 19.95 -5.21 16.92
N ALA A 438 21.26 -5.42 16.86
CA ALA A 438 22.04 -5.84 18.03
C ALA A 438 22.02 -4.80 19.18
N ARG A 439 21.96 -3.51 18.86
CA ARG A 439 21.91 -2.39 19.83
C ARG A 439 20.51 -2.11 20.41
N VAL A 440 19.46 -2.64 19.80
CA VAL A 440 18.07 -2.50 20.31
C VAL A 440 17.85 -3.28 21.61
N SER A 441 18.73 -4.23 21.93
CA SER A 441 18.63 -5.02 23.16
C SER A 441 18.94 -4.27 24.47
N THR A 442 19.54 -3.07 24.49
CA THR A 442 19.72 -2.36 25.79
C THR A 442 19.97 -0.83 25.82
N ALA A 443 20.19 -0.11 24.71
CA ALA A 443 20.58 1.32 24.81
C ALA A 443 19.89 2.31 23.84
N ALA A 444 19.32 1.86 22.72
CA ALA A 444 18.85 2.75 21.66
C ALA A 444 17.63 3.64 22.03
N ARG A 445 16.79 3.24 23.00
CA ARG A 445 15.66 4.07 23.45
C ARG A 445 16.07 5.36 24.18
N ARG A 446 17.30 5.43 24.73
CA ARG A 446 17.81 6.64 25.41
C ARG A 446 18.61 7.56 24.49
N GLU A 447 19.38 7.02 23.54
CA GLU A 447 20.14 7.87 22.58
C GLU A 447 19.23 8.52 21.51
N MET A 448 18.13 7.88 21.09
CA MET A 448 17.18 8.51 20.14
C MET A 448 16.44 9.73 20.69
N LYS A 449 16.39 9.92 22.02
CA LYS A 449 15.88 11.16 22.64
C LYS A 449 16.96 12.23 22.84
N GLY A 450 18.24 11.88 22.68
CA GLY A 450 19.38 12.75 23.01
C GLY A 450 20.15 13.33 21.83
N SER A 451 19.97 12.81 20.61
CA SER A 451 20.70 13.26 19.41
C SER A 451 19.84 14.13 18.48
N GLY A 452 19.23 15.18 19.02
CA GLY A 452 18.51 16.23 18.27
C GLY A 452 19.42 17.12 17.39
N GLY A 453 20.47 16.58 16.77
CA GLY A 453 21.37 17.34 15.90
C GLY A 453 22.09 16.55 14.81
N ALA A 454 21.87 15.23 14.69
CA ALA A 454 22.56 14.41 13.67
C ALA A 454 21.67 13.99 12.50
N ILE A 455 20.35 14.09 12.63
CA ILE A 455 19.39 13.71 11.58
C ILE A 455 19.07 14.90 10.65
N GLU A 456 19.34 16.15 11.08
CA GLU A 456 19.15 17.37 10.28
C GLU A 456 20.08 17.51 9.06
N ALA A 457 20.98 16.55 8.81
CA ALA A 457 21.94 16.62 7.71
C ALA A 457 21.81 15.49 6.68
N CYS A 458 20.74 14.70 6.68
CA CYS A 458 20.52 13.71 5.61
C CYS A 458 19.73 14.35 4.46
N LYS A 459 20.42 15.14 3.62
CA LYS A 459 19.80 15.85 2.49
C LYS A 459 19.55 14.99 1.24
N TYR A 460 20.15 13.79 1.15
CA TYR A 460 20.06 12.95 -0.04
C TYR A 460 20.14 11.45 0.32
N ALA A 461 19.13 10.68 -0.06
CA ALA A 461 19.19 9.22 -0.16
C ALA A 461 19.28 8.89 -1.65
N PHE A 462 20.25 8.07 -2.06
CA PHE A 462 20.51 7.73 -3.46
C PHE A 462 20.18 6.27 -3.74
N LEU A 463 19.44 5.98 -4.79
CA LEU A 463 19.47 4.69 -5.50
C LEU A 463 20.37 4.77 -6.74
N ALA A 464 20.60 3.68 -7.46
CA ALA A 464 21.20 3.72 -8.78
C ALA A 464 20.63 2.60 -9.64
N ASP A 465 20.33 2.89 -10.90
CA ASP A 465 19.99 1.90 -11.92
C ASP A 465 21.25 1.51 -12.74
N GLN A 466 21.11 0.51 -13.62
CA GLN A 466 22.21 0.03 -14.47
C GLN A 466 22.72 1.14 -15.42
N ASP A 467 21.82 1.99 -15.92
CA ASP A 467 22.18 3.10 -16.79
C ASP A 467 23.00 4.18 -16.06
N TRP A 468 22.75 4.41 -14.77
CA TRP A 468 23.53 5.30 -13.90
C TRP A 468 24.89 4.70 -13.55
N LEU A 469 24.95 3.37 -13.37
CA LEU A 469 26.22 2.66 -13.22
C LEU A 469 27.08 2.82 -14.49
N ASP A 470 26.47 2.80 -15.67
CA ASP A 470 27.20 2.79 -16.94
C ASP A 470 27.44 4.18 -17.55
N ASN A 471 26.66 5.20 -17.17
CA ASN A 471 26.83 6.58 -17.64
C ASN A 471 27.65 7.48 -16.71
N SER A 472 28.48 8.34 -17.30
CA SER A 472 29.34 9.30 -16.60
C SER A 472 28.67 10.60 -16.14
N LYS A 473 27.33 10.72 -16.27
CA LYS A 473 26.59 11.94 -15.91
C LYS A 473 26.23 11.95 -14.41
N ARG A 474 27.11 12.62 -13.67
CA ARG A 474 27.17 12.82 -12.22
C ARG A 474 26.11 13.77 -11.66
N ASN A 475 24.83 13.59 -12.01
CA ASN A 475 23.76 14.35 -11.35
C ASN A 475 23.08 13.49 -10.28
N PRO A 476 23.23 13.79 -8.99
CA PRO A 476 22.54 13.04 -7.93
C PRO A 476 21.00 13.14 -8.02
N SER A 477 20.46 14.11 -8.78
CA SER A 477 19.03 14.28 -9.03
C SER A 477 18.45 13.36 -10.13
N SER A 478 19.30 12.68 -10.91
CA SER A 478 18.84 11.83 -12.04
C SER A 478 18.54 10.39 -11.64
N VAL A 479 18.51 10.11 -10.35
CA VAL A 479 18.29 8.79 -9.76
C VAL A 479 16.81 8.64 -9.44
N GLN A 480 16.15 7.63 -10.00
CA GLN A 480 14.79 7.23 -9.61
C GLN A 480 14.65 5.72 -9.60
N TYR A 481 13.97 5.17 -8.59
CA TYR A 481 13.39 3.84 -8.66
C TYR A 481 12.12 3.76 -7.81
N TRP A 482 11.20 2.90 -8.24
CA TRP A 482 9.87 2.72 -7.69
C TRP A 482 9.58 1.22 -7.50
N GLU A 483 9.43 0.80 -6.24
CA GLU A 483 8.72 -0.40 -5.82
C GLU A 483 7.53 0.08 -4.97
N TYR A 484 6.30 -0.24 -5.39
CA TYR A 484 4.99 0.13 -4.84
C TYR A 484 4.99 1.41 -4.06
N VAL A 485 4.60 2.46 -4.76
CA VAL A 485 4.40 3.69 -4.05
C VAL A 485 3.10 4.32 -4.48
N LEU A 486 2.20 4.46 -3.50
CA LEU A 486 1.23 5.53 -3.54
C LEU A 486 2.03 6.81 -3.71
N VAL A 487 1.88 7.50 -4.83
CA VAL A 487 2.66 8.70 -5.11
C VAL A 487 1.80 9.92 -4.93
N VAL A 488 2.43 11.00 -4.48
CA VAL A 488 1.92 12.34 -4.74
C VAL A 488 2.59 12.85 -6.00
N LEU A 489 1.82 13.06 -7.05
CA LEU A 489 2.21 13.81 -8.24
C LEU A 489 1.83 15.27 -8.03
N GLU A 490 2.74 16.19 -8.33
CA GLU A 490 2.50 17.62 -8.22
C GLU A 490 2.77 18.28 -9.58
N TRP A 491 1.71 18.75 -10.24
CA TRP A 491 1.78 19.52 -11.49
C TRP A 491 1.71 21.01 -11.22
N HIS A 492 2.61 21.78 -11.81
CA HIS A 492 2.67 23.25 -11.67
C HIS A 492 2.34 23.95 -12.99
N ILE A 493 1.62 25.08 -12.89
CA ILE A 493 1.49 26.08 -13.97
C ILE A 493 2.72 26.98 -13.93
#